data_AF-A0AAV2R7B1-F1
#
_entry.id   AF-A0AAV2R7B1-F1
#
_cell.length_a   1.000
_cell.length_b   1.000
_cell.length_c   1.000
_cell.angle_alpha   90.00
_cell.angle_beta   90.00
_cell.angle_gamma   90.00
#
_symmetry.space_group_name_H-M   'P 1'
#
loop_
_entity.id
_entity.type
_entity.pdbx_description
1 polymer ?
#
loop_
_entity_poly.entity_id
_entity_poly.type
_entity_poly.pdbx_seq_one_letter_code
_entity_poly.pdbx_strand_id
1 'polypeptide(L)'
;VLCSCLAGVYNEKLLKDTGAEAHIMLQNMFMYIDSIICNAAILIVEGNLLQAFNTESLVQIWRPVVIMIIVNNAAIGIVTSVFLKNLNSILKSFASALELMFTAVLSWLIFGIPINIWTAFAILLVTYATWLYSQNPVVNRGRLDDLEKSDETKSLVSQESPTPV
;
A
#
# COMPACT_ATOMS: atom_id res chain seq x y z
N VAL A 1 0.54 -8.11 13.96
CA VAL A 1 1.23 -6.79 13.87
C VAL A 1 2.65 -6.95 13.31
N LEU A 2 3.52 -7.74 13.92
CA LEU A 2 4.93 -7.90 13.48
C LEU A 2 5.10 -8.27 12.00
N CYS A 3 4.40 -9.31 11.53
CA CYS A 3 4.46 -9.73 10.12
C CYS A 3 4.01 -8.63 9.15
N SER A 4 2.99 -7.85 9.52
CA SER A 4 2.48 -6.76 8.69
C SER A 4 3.46 -5.59 8.61
N CYS A 5 4.09 -5.23 9.73
CA CYS A 5 5.14 -4.20 9.76
C CYS A 5 6.37 -4.62 8.94
N LEU A 6 6.85 -5.85 9.13
CA LEU A 6 7.98 -6.39 8.37
C LEU A 6 7.67 -6.49 6.87
N ALA A 7 6.49 -6.99 6.50
CA ALA A 7 6.06 -7.06 5.11
C ALA A 7 5.96 -5.67 4.47
N GLY A 8 5.47 -4.67 5.21
CA GLY A 8 5.38 -3.29 4.74
C GLY A 8 6.75 -2.68 4.44
N VAL A 9 7.72 -2.84 5.36
CA VAL A 9 9.09 -2.33 5.20
C VAL A 9 9.85 -3.12 4.12
N TYR A 10 9.65 -4.44 4.04
CA TYR A 10 10.26 -5.27 3.01
C TYR A 10 9.74 -4.94 1.61
N ASN A 11 8.43 -4.71 1.46
CA ASN A 11 7.83 -4.26 0.22
C ASN A 11 8.40 -2.88 -0.22
N GLU A 12 8.51 -1.93 0.72
CA GLU A 12 9.16 -0.65 0.46
C GLU A 12 10.62 -0.84 -0.02
N LYS A 13 11.37 -1.72 0.65
CA LYS A 13 12.76 -2.03 0.27
C LYS A 13 12.84 -2.63 -1.13
N LEU A 14 12.00 -3.61 -1.47
CA LEU A 14 11.97 -4.24 -2.80
C LEU A 14 11.68 -3.21 -3.90
N LEU A 15 10.70 -2.33 -3.65
CA LEU A 15 10.30 -1.28 -4.60
C LEU A 15 11.38 -0.22 -4.83
N LYS A 16 12.21 0.07 -3.81
CA LYS A 16 13.25 1.12 -3.87
C LYS A 16 14.63 0.58 -4.28
N ASP A 17 15.07 -0.55 -3.73
CA ASP A 17 16.43 -1.09 -3.95
C ASP A 17 16.57 -1.88 -5.25
N THR A 18 15.49 -2.45 -5.79
CA THR A 18 15.52 -3.30 -7.01
C THR A 18 15.02 -2.53 -8.26
N GLY A 19 14.75 -1.23 -8.13
CA GLY A 19 14.03 -0.40 -9.09
C GLY A 19 14.83 0.20 -10.26
N ALA A 20 16.11 -0.16 -10.43
CA ALA A 20 16.89 0.36 -11.56
C ALA A 20 16.54 -0.32 -12.91
N GLU A 21 15.95 -1.51 -12.91
CA GLU A 21 15.73 -2.31 -14.14
C GLU A 21 14.28 -2.85 -14.32
N ALA A 22 13.46 -2.92 -13.26
CA ALA A 22 12.12 -3.53 -13.32
C ALA A 22 10.98 -2.54 -13.00
N HIS A 23 9.94 -2.52 -13.84
CA HIS A 23 8.74 -1.72 -13.60
C HIS A 23 8.00 -2.17 -12.31
N ILE A 24 7.59 -1.20 -11.49
CA ILE A 24 6.90 -1.41 -10.20
C ILE A 24 5.68 -2.33 -10.28
N MET A 25 4.90 -2.23 -11.37
CA MET A 25 3.74 -3.11 -11.56
C MET A 25 4.14 -4.58 -11.72
N LEU A 26 5.33 -4.85 -12.27
CA LEU A 26 5.85 -6.20 -12.42
C LEU A 26 6.28 -6.79 -11.08
N GLN A 27 6.93 -6.00 -10.22
CA GLN A 27 7.27 -6.43 -8.86
C GLN A 27 6.01 -6.71 -8.01
N ASN A 28 4.99 -5.83 -8.09
CA ASN A 28 3.70 -6.10 -7.46
C ASN A 28 3.05 -7.37 -8.00
N MET A 29 3.14 -7.62 -9.32
CA MET A 29 2.58 -8.82 -9.94
C MET A 29 3.20 -10.10 -9.38
N PHE A 30 4.53 -10.17 -9.25
CA PHE A 30 5.19 -11.32 -8.64
C PHE A 30 4.73 -11.55 -7.20
N MET A 31 4.67 -10.49 -6.39
CA MET A 31 4.15 -10.55 -5.02
C MET A 31 2.69 -11.06 -4.96
N TYR A 32 1.84 -10.65 -5.89
CA TYR A 32 0.45 -11.13 -5.95
C TYR A 32 0.37 -12.59 -6.37
N ILE A 33 1.22 -13.04 -7.30
CA ILE A 33 1.30 -14.45 -7.70
C ILE A 33 1.75 -15.31 -6.51
N ASP A 34 2.81 -14.91 -5.81
CA ASP A 34 3.27 -15.60 -4.60
C ASP A 34 2.17 -15.67 -3.53
N SER A 35 1.43 -14.57 -3.34
CA SER A 35 0.27 -14.53 -2.43
C SER A 35 -0.83 -15.52 -2.84
N ILE A 36 -1.16 -15.63 -4.12
CA ILE A 36 -2.16 -16.59 -4.62
C ILE A 36 -1.67 -18.02 -4.35
N ILE A 37 -0.40 -18.32 -4.59
CA ILE A 37 0.18 -19.65 -4.35
C ILE A 37 0.15 -19.99 -2.86
N CYS A 38 0.56 -19.06 -1.99
CA CYS A 38 0.52 -19.27 -0.54
C CYS A 38 -0.92 -19.49 -0.04
N ASN A 39 -1.89 -18.69 -0.49
CA ASN A 39 -3.29 -18.87 -0.12
C ASN A 39 -3.84 -20.22 -0.60
N ALA A 40 -3.51 -20.64 -1.82
CA ALA A 40 -3.88 -21.96 -2.34
C ALA A 40 -3.24 -23.10 -1.51
N ALA A 41 -1.97 -22.96 -1.13
CA ALA A 41 -1.27 -23.95 -0.30
C ALA A 41 -1.91 -24.11 1.09
N ILE A 42 -2.31 -22.99 1.73
CA ILE A 42 -3.04 -23.04 3.01
C ILE A 42 -4.37 -23.78 2.82
N LEU A 43 -5.10 -23.52 1.74
CA LEU A 43 -6.37 -24.18 1.44
C LEU A 43 -6.22 -25.69 1.16
N ILE A 44 -5.08 -26.11 0.59
CA ILE A 44 -4.71 -27.53 0.44
C ILE A 44 -4.54 -28.17 1.82
N VAL A 45 -3.74 -27.53 2.68
CA VAL A 45 -3.40 -28.07 4.01
C VAL A 45 -4.63 -28.18 4.91
N GLU A 46 -5.56 -27.22 4.83
CA GLU A 46 -6.83 -27.27 5.57
C GLU A 46 -7.83 -28.29 5.00
N GLY A 47 -7.58 -28.87 3.82
CA GLY A 47 -8.50 -29.81 3.16
C GLY A 47 -9.75 -29.15 2.56
N ASN A 48 -9.87 -27.82 2.62
CA ASN A 48 -11.04 -27.06 2.18
C ASN A 48 -11.04 -26.69 0.70
N LEU A 49 -10.01 -27.11 -0.06
CA LEU A 49 -9.89 -26.80 -1.49
C LEU A 49 -11.14 -27.13 -2.31
N LEU A 50 -11.68 -28.34 -2.15
CA LEU A 50 -12.85 -28.79 -2.90
C LEU A 50 -14.12 -28.03 -2.50
N GLN A 51 -14.20 -27.59 -1.24
CA GLN A 51 -15.33 -26.79 -0.73
C GLN A 51 -15.23 -25.34 -1.19
N ALA A 52 -14.01 -24.80 -1.31
CA ALA A 52 -13.77 -23.46 -1.82
C ALA A 52 -14.17 -23.31 -3.31
N PHE A 53 -13.97 -24.37 -4.11
CA PHE A 53 -14.39 -24.42 -5.52
C PHE A 53 -15.80 -25.00 -5.73
N ASN A 54 -16.58 -25.19 -4.66
CA ASN A 54 -17.95 -25.65 -4.78
C ASN A 54 -18.83 -24.59 -5.47
N THR A 55 -19.89 -25.04 -6.16
CA THR A 55 -20.80 -24.16 -6.91
C THR A 55 -21.46 -23.11 -6.02
N GLU A 56 -21.78 -23.46 -4.78
CA GLU A 56 -22.35 -22.51 -3.80
C GLU A 56 -21.38 -21.36 -3.47
N SER A 57 -20.11 -21.69 -3.24
CA SER A 57 -19.05 -20.71 -2.96
C SER A 57 -18.82 -19.78 -4.17
N LEU A 58 -18.83 -20.33 -5.38
CA LEU A 58 -18.68 -19.54 -6.61
C LEU A 58 -19.86 -18.58 -6.84
N VAL A 59 -21.09 -19.02 -6.57
CA VAL A 59 -22.28 -18.15 -6.67
C VAL A 59 -22.21 -16.99 -5.68
N GLN A 60 -21.65 -17.18 -4.48
CA GLN A 60 -21.44 -16.09 -3.52
C GLN A 60 -20.45 -15.03 -4.04
N ILE A 61 -19.38 -15.44 -4.73
CA ILE A 61 -18.40 -14.53 -5.33
C ILE A 61 -19.04 -13.68 -6.43
N TRP A 62 -19.96 -14.25 -7.20
CA TRP A 62 -20.68 -13.55 -8.28
C TRP A 62 -21.66 -12.48 -7.81
N ARG A 63 -21.90 -12.36 -6.49
CA ARG A 63 -22.74 -11.27 -5.98
C ARG A 63 -22.09 -9.92 -6.29
N PRO A 64 -22.84 -8.95 -6.85
CA PRO A 64 -22.27 -7.68 -7.30
C PRO A 64 -21.58 -6.89 -6.17
N VAL A 65 -22.10 -7.01 -4.93
CA VAL A 65 -21.50 -6.41 -3.73
C VAL A 65 -20.10 -6.97 -3.45
N VAL A 66 -19.90 -8.29 -3.60
CA VAL A 66 -18.61 -8.94 -3.35
C VAL A 66 -17.60 -8.52 -4.43
N ILE A 67 -18.02 -8.50 -5.70
CA ILE A 67 -17.18 -8.00 -6.80
C ILE A 67 -16.76 -6.55 -6.55
N MET A 68 -17.68 -5.69 -6.10
CA MET A 68 -17.36 -4.30 -5.77
C MET A 68 -16.31 -4.18 -4.66
N ILE A 69 -16.40 -5.02 -3.62
CA ILE A 69 -15.39 -5.09 -2.53
C ILE A 69 -14.04 -5.56 -3.08
N ILE A 70 -14.01 -6.58 -3.93
CA ILE A 70 -12.77 -7.09 -4.54
C ILE A 70 -12.08 -6.00 -5.37
N VAL A 71 -12.85 -5.31 -6.23
CA VAL A 71 -12.32 -4.23 -7.07
C VAL A 71 -11.81 -3.08 -6.21
N ASN A 72 -12.53 -2.69 -5.15
CA ASN A 72 -12.09 -1.64 -4.24
C ASN A 72 -10.78 -2.02 -3.51
N ASN A 73 -10.69 -3.24 -2.98
CA ASN A 73 -9.46 -3.73 -2.36
C ASN A 73 -8.28 -3.80 -3.34
N ALA A 74 -8.52 -4.20 -4.58
CA ALA A 74 -7.49 -4.20 -5.63
C ALA A 74 -7.00 -2.77 -5.91
N ALA A 75 -7.91 -1.80 -5.98
CA ALA A 75 -7.55 -0.39 -6.16
C ALA A 75 -6.71 0.14 -4.97
N ILE A 76 -7.08 -0.18 -3.72
CA ILE A 76 -6.31 0.18 -2.52
C ILE A 76 -4.89 -0.41 -2.59
N GLY A 77 -4.74 -1.65 -3.05
CA GLY A 77 -3.43 -2.29 -3.25
C GLY A 77 -2.56 -1.56 -4.27
N ILE A 78 -3.13 -1.18 -5.42
CA ILE A 78 -2.41 -0.41 -6.45
C ILE A 78 -2.01 0.97 -5.93
N VAL A 79 -2.93 1.71 -5.32
CA VAL A 79 -2.68 3.04 -4.73
C VAL A 79 -1.59 2.95 -3.67
N THR A 80 -1.63 1.92 -2.83
CA THR A 80 -0.61 1.65 -1.82
C THR A 80 0.79 1.48 -2.42
N SER A 81 0.93 0.72 -3.51
CA SER A 81 2.24 0.52 -4.13
C SER A 81 2.77 1.80 -4.79
N VAL A 82 1.88 2.61 -5.39
CA VAL A 82 2.25 3.95 -5.89
C VAL A 82 2.62 4.89 -4.74
N PHE A 83 1.92 4.82 -3.61
CA PHE A 83 2.23 5.59 -2.42
C PHE A 83 3.63 5.24 -1.89
N LEU A 84 3.98 3.96 -1.79
CA LEU A 84 5.30 3.51 -1.34
C LEU A 84 6.44 3.80 -2.34
N LYS A 85 6.13 3.98 -3.63
CA LYS A 85 7.10 4.50 -4.61
C LYS A 85 7.54 5.91 -4.22
N ASN A 86 6.57 6.76 -3.91
CA ASN A 86 6.82 8.20 -3.72
C ASN A 86 7.14 8.56 -2.26
N LEU A 87 6.72 7.72 -1.31
CA LEU A 87 6.77 7.98 0.14
C LEU A 87 7.27 6.74 0.91
N ASN A 88 7.11 6.74 2.24
CA ASN A 88 7.61 5.68 3.13
C ASN A 88 6.49 4.83 3.72
N SER A 89 6.81 3.62 4.13
CA SER A 89 5.89 2.72 4.87
C SER A 89 5.39 3.32 6.19
N ILE A 90 6.16 4.23 6.79
CA ILE A 90 5.76 4.99 7.98
C ILE A 90 4.60 5.95 7.64
N LEU A 91 4.74 6.76 6.57
CA LEU A 91 3.67 7.66 6.12
C LEU A 91 2.42 6.90 5.70
N LYS A 92 2.60 5.73 5.09
CA LYS A 92 1.48 4.85 4.72
C LYS A 92 0.70 4.43 5.96
N SER A 93 1.41 4.05 7.03
CA SER A 93 0.78 3.63 8.29
C SER A 93 -0.02 4.78 8.94
N PHE A 94 0.49 6.01 8.89
CA PHE A 94 -0.26 7.19 9.32
C PHE A 94 -1.47 7.48 8.42
N ALA A 95 -1.33 7.36 7.10
CA ALA A 95 -2.43 7.55 6.16
C ALA A 95 -3.58 6.57 6.41
N SER A 96 -3.27 5.28 6.63
CA SER A 96 -4.28 4.27 6.98
C SER A 96 -4.96 4.55 8.33
N ALA A 97 -4.24 5.11 9.31
CA ALA A 97 -4.85 5.51 10.59
C ALA A 97 -5.82 6.69 10.42
N LEU A 98 -5.48 7.67 9.59
CA LEU A 98 -6.35 8.81 9.25
C LEU A 98 -7.58 8.36 8.44
N GLU A 99 -7.41 7.43 7.51
CA GLU A 99 -8.51 6.80 6.75
C GLU A 99 -9.53 6.14 7.69
N LEU A 100 -9.06 5.41 8.71
CA LEU A 100 -9.93 4.77 9.69
C LEU A 100 -10.68 5.80 10.56
N MET A 101 -10.01 6.89 10.95
CA MET A 101 -10.65 8.02 11.63
C MET A 101 -11.76 8.62 10.76
N PHE A 102 -11.48 8.89 9.48
CA PHE A 102 -12.48 9.43 8.56
C PHE A 102 -13.66 8.47 8.39
N THR A 103 -13.38 7.17 8.28
CA THR A 103 -14.41 6.12 8.21
C THR A 103 -15.29 6.11 9.45
N ALA A 104 -14.73 6.30 10.64
CA ALA A 104 -15.51 6.38 11.89
C ALA A 104 -16.45 7.60 11.90
N VAL A 105 -15.96 8.76 11.50
CA VAL A 105 -16.77 10.00 11.40
C VAL A 105 -17.88 9.85 10.36
N LEU A 106 -17.54 9.28 9.19
CA LEU A 106 -18.50 9.06 8.11
C LEU A 106 -19.56 8.02 8.52
N SER A 107 -19.19 7.01 9.29
CA SER A 107 -20.12 6.00 9.81
C SER A 107 -21.13 6.58 10.80
N TRP A 108 -20.69 7.53 11.65
CA TRP A 108 -21.60 8.28 12.50
C TRP A 108 -22.58 9.13 11.68
N LEU A 109 -22.09 9.81 10.63
CA LEU A 109 -22.92 10.69 9.79
C LEU A 109 -23.95 9.93 8.93
N ILE A 110 -23.54 8.82 8.29
CA ILE A 110 -24.38 8.09 7.33
C ILE A 110 -25.27 7.06 8.04
N PHE A 111 -24.73 6.32 9.02
CA PHE A 111 -25.44 5.22 9.66
C PHE A 111 -25.96 5.55 11.07
N GLY A 112 -25.65 6.74 11.60
CA GLY A 112 -26.09 7.17 12.93
C GLY A 112 -25.47 6.36 14.08
N ILE A 113 -24.37 5.62 13.83
CA ILE A 113 -23.73 4.77 14.83
C ILE A 113 -23.09 5.67 15.90
N PRO A 114 -23.53 5.62 17.17
CA PRO A 114 -23.08 6.56 18.19
C PRO A 114 -21.57 6.44 18.45
N ILE A 115 -20.88 7.58 18.47
CA ILE A 115 -19.45 7.66 18.78
C ILE A 115 -19.27 7.51 20.29
N ASN A 116 -18.64 6.42 20.70
CA ASN A 116 -18.29 6.18 22.10
C ASN A 116 -17.11 7.05 22.55
N ILE A 117 -16.99 7.27 23.87
CA ILE A 117 -15.88 8.04 24.45
C ILE A 117 -14.51 7.46 24.08
N TRP A 118 -14.39 6.14 23.98
CA TRP A 118 -13.16 5.45 23.54
C TRP A 118 -12.79 5.78 22.10
N THR A 119 -13.79 5.87 21.21
CA THR A 119 -13.58 6.26 19.81
C THR A 119 -13.16 7.72 19.71
N ALA A 120 -13.77 8.62 20.49
CA ALA A 120 -13.36 10.02 20.56
C ALA A 120 -11.92 10.17 21.06
N PHE A 121 -11.53 9.41 22.09
CA PHE A 121 -10.16 9.39 22.60
C PHE A 121 -9.16 8.88 21.57
N ALA A 122 -9.49 7.81 20.84
CA ALA A 122 -8.65 7.28 19.77
C ALA A 122 -8.44 8.32 18.64
N ILE A 123 -9.48 9.04 18.25
CA ILE A 123 -9.41 10.11 17.24
C ILE A 123 -8.46 11.23 17.69
N LEU A 124 -8.57 11.67 18.94
CA LEU A 124 -7.68 12.69 19.51
C LEU A 124 -6.22 12.22 19.54
N LEU A 125 -5.98 10.98 19.95
CA LEU A 125 -4.63 10.40 20.01
C LEU A 125 -3.99 10.31 18.63
N VAL A 126 -4.72 9.82 17.63
CA VAL A 126 -4.22 9.72 16.25
C VAL A 126 -3.94 11.12 15.69
N THR A 127 -4.84 12.08 15.91
CA THR A 127 -4.65 13.47 15.48
C THR A 127 -3.39 14.08 16.11
N TYR A 128 -3.18 13.87 17.41
CA TYR A 128 -1.99 14.35 18.12
C TYR A 128 -0.71 13.69 17.59
N ALA A 129 -0.72 12.38 17.37
CA ALA A 129 0.42 11.65 16.81
C ALA A 129 0.79 12.13 15.40
N THR A 130 -0.21 12.35 14.53
CA THR A 130 0.00 12.91 13.18
C THR A 130 0.56 14.32 13.25
N TRP A 131 0.04 15.17 14.15
CA TRP A 131 0.54 16.53 14.33
C TRP A 131 2.01 16.55 14.79
N LEU A 132 2.36 15.70 15.76
CA LEU A 132 3.74 15.56 16.24
C LEU A 132 4.68 15.10 15.12
N TYR A 133 4.26 14.11 14.33
CA TYR A 133 5.05 13.61 13.19
C TYR A 133 5.25 14.69 12.11
N SER A 134 4.25 15.53 11.87
CA SER A 134 4.33 16.62 10.88
C SER A 134 5.36 17.70 11.24
N GLN A 135 5.75 17.86 12.51
CA GLN A 135 6.76 18.85 12.90
C GLN A 135 8.19 18.42 12.56
N ASN A 136 8.47 17.12 12.64
CA ASN A 136 9.78 16.56 12.35
C ASN A 136 9.61 15.33 11.44
N PRO A 137 9.27 15.54 10.16
CA PRO A 137 9.07 14.44 9.24
C PRO A 137 10.39 13.71 8.99
N VAL A 138 10.35 12.38 8.94
CA VAL A 138 11.53 11.57 8.63
C VAL A 138 11.90 11.77 7.15
N VAL A 139 13.02 12.44 6.89
CA VAL A 139 13.51 12.68 5.53
C VAL A 139 13.95 11.36 4.90
N ASN A 140 13.31 10.98 3.79
CA ASN A 140 13.65 9.75 3.08
C ASN A 140 14.88 9.95 2.18
N ARG A 141 15.99 9.25 2.46
CA ARG A 141 17.25 9.35 1.68
C ARG A 141 17.12 8.89 0.22
N GLY A 142 16.28 7.89 -0.08
CA GLY A 142 16.16 7.36 -1.45
C GLY A 142 15.70 8.39 -2.50
N ARG A 143 15.03 9.48 -2.11
CA ARG A 143 14.68 10.58 -3.02
C ARG A 143 15.89 11.45 -3.42
N LEU A 144 16.94 11.49 -2.60
CA LEU A 144 18.16 12.23 -2.90
C LEU A 144 18.98 11.50 -3.97
N ASP A 145 19.08 10.18 -3.86
CA ASP A 145 19.84 9.34 -4.81
C ASP A 145 19.23 9.37 -6.23
N ASP A 146 17.89 9.40 -6.36
CA ASP A 146 17.20 9.50 -7.65
C ASP A 146 17.33 10.88 -8.29
N LEU A 147 17.35 11.95 -7.47
CA LEU A 147 17.55 13.32 -7.94
C LEU A 147 19.01 13.54 -8.35
N GLU A 148 19.97 13.04 -7.59
CA GLU A 148 21.40 13.07 -7.94
C GLU A 148 21.67 12.29 -9.25
N LYS A 149 21.13 11.08 -9.41
CA LYS A 149 21.28 10.31 -10.66
C LYS A 149 20.64 10.99 -11.87
N SER A 150 19.48 11.64 -11.68
CA SER A 150 18.82 12.38 -12.76
C SER A 150 19.59 13.65 -13.15
N ASP A 151 20.18 14.35 -12.19
CA ASP A 151 21.01 15.54 -12.44
C ASP A 151 22.38 15.16 -13.04
N GLU A 152 23.01 14.08 -12.58
CA GLU A 152 24.22 13.51 -13.21
C GLU A 152 23.95 13.09 -14.65
N THR A 153 22.90 12.30 -14.91
CA THR A 153 22.57 11.86 -16.28
C THR A 153 22.30 13.05 -17.21
N LYS A 154 21.63 14.10 -16.72
CA LYS A 154 21.32 15.30 -17.52
C LYS A 154 22.55 16.18 -17.77
N SER A 155 23.49 16.23 -16.84
CA SER A 155 24.78 16.93 -17.01
C SER A 155 25.72 16.21 -17.98
N LEU A 156 25.75 14.88 -17.96
CA LEU A 156 26.52 14.06 -18.90
C LEU A 156 25.98 14.18 -20.34
N VAL A 157 24.65 14.17 -20.53
CA VAL A 157 24.01 14.37 -21.85
C VAL A 157 24.24 15.79 -22.39
N SER A 158 24.36 16.80 -21.52
CA SER A 158 24.68 18.18 -21.93
C SER A 158 26.15 18.38 -22.33
N GLN A 159 27.06 17.51 -21.88
CA GLN A 159 28.47 17.54 -22.30
C GLN A 159 28.74 16.79 -23.61
N GLU A 160 27.87 15.86 -24.00
CA GLU A 160 28.06 15.01 -25.19
C GLU A 160 27.43 15.55 -26.48
N SER A 161 26.69 16.67 -26.44
CA SER A 161 26.15 17.28 -27.68
C SER A 161 27.28 17.84 -28.55
N PRO A 162 27.55 17.31 -29.76
CA PRO A 162 28.58 17.86 -30.64
C PRO A 162 28.10 19.17 -31.23
N THR A 163 28.96 20.19 -31.23
CA THR A 163 28.75 21.42 -32.00
C THR A 163 28.46 21.05 -33.47
N PRO A 164 27.33 21.50 -34.06
CA PRO A 164 27.12 21.31 -35.49
C PRO A 164 28.17 22.15 -36.23
N VAL A 165 29.06 21.47 -36.96
CA VAL A 165 30.00 22.06 -37.93
C VAL A 165 29.28 22.42 -39.22
#